data_AF-T1H106-F1
#
_entry.id   AF-T1H106-F1
#
_cell.length_a   1.000
_cell.length_b   1.000
_cell.length_c   1.000
_cell.angle_alpha   90.00
_cell.angle_beta   90.00
_cell.angle_gamma   90.00
#
_symmetry.space_group_name_H-M   'P 1'
#
loop_
_entity.id
_entity.type
_entity.pdbx_description
1 polymer ?
#
loop_
_entity_poly.entity_id
_entity_poly.type
_entity_poly.pdbx_seq_one_letter_code
_entity_poly.pdbx_strand_id
1 'polypeptide(L)'
;SRDDTGISRGEWPWLAAIYVNNLTSLSYQCGGTLISSKIVISSAHCFHMYKKQYTANEVLVFLGRHNLKNWNEDGSVAAPCDDIFIHPDYDSNLKSYDADIAVIVLKNDVRFNMFIRPACMWSGSTSLDFIVGERGKIIGWGHKTNQFQLRDDCDLYYVCLTEEGHGKGRK
;
A
#
# COMPACT_ATOMS: atom_id res chain seq x y z
N SER A 1 -20.24 4.57 -11.00
CA SER A 1 -19.71 4.57 -12.38
C SER A 1 -18.45 3.71 -12.38
N ARG A 2 -18.26 2.88 -13.42
CA ARG A 2 -17.01 2.15 -13.63
C ARG A 2 -16.04 3.10 -14.33
N ASP A 3 -14.78 3.11 -13.89
CA ASP A 3 -13.70 3.87 -14.53
C ASP A 3 -13.19 3.12 -15.78
N ASP A 4 -12.36 3.77 -16.61
CA ASP A 4 -11.79 3.21 -17.86
C ASP A 4 -10.93 1.95 -17.64
N THR A 5 -10.56 1.67 -16.38
CA THR A 5 -9.87 0.45 -15.92
C THR A 5 -10.82 -0.72 -15.60
N GLY A 6 -12.13 -0.47 -15.58
CA GLY A 6 -13.15 -1.45 -15.19
C GLY A 6 -13.28 -1.69 -13.69
N ILE A 7 -12.50 -1.01 -12.85
CA ILE A 7 -12.54 -1.15 -11.38
C ILE A 7 -13.63 -0.25 -10.78
N SER A 8 -14.32 -0.75 -9.76
CA SER A 8 -15.35 0.03 -9.06
C SER A 8 -14.79 0.71 -7.80
N ARG A 9 -15.26 1.92 -7.51
CA ARG A 9 -14.93 2.62 -6.25
C ARG A 9 -15.34 1.76 -5.05
N GLY A 10 -14.45 1.63 -4.07
CA GLY A 10 -14.68 0.84 -2.86
C GLY A 10 -14.53 -0.68 -3.02
N GLU A 11 -14.06 -1.18 -4.17
CA GLU A 11 -13.77 -2.61 -4.37
C GLU A 11 -12.65 -3.10 -3.44
N TRP A 12 -11.68 -2.22 -3.14
CA TRP A 12 -10.54 -2.49 -2.26
C TRP A 12 -10.47 -1.46 -1.12
N PRO A 13 -11.40 -1.53 -0.16
CA PRO A 13 -11.65 -0.44 0.81
C PRO A 13 -10.54 -0.29 1.87
N TRP A 14 -9.57 -1.20 1.91
CA TRP A 14 -8.38 -1.12 2.76
C TRP A 14 -7.19 -0.44 2.09
N LEU A 15 -7.28 -0.13 0.80
CA LEU A 15 -6.17 0.47 0.08
C LEU A 15 -5.91 1.90 0.58
N ALA A 16 -4.67 2.15 0.95
CA ALA A 16 -4.19 3.44 1.44
C ALA A 16 -3.20 4.05 0.45
N ALA A 17 -3.37 5.33 0.12
CA ALA A 17 -2.39 6.10 -0.64
C ALA A 17 -1.56 6.96 0.32
N ILE A 18 -0.26 6.71 0.37
CA ILE A 18 0.65 7.40 1.28
C ILE A 18 1.33 8.52 0.52
N TYR A 19 1.14 9.74 1.01
CA TYR A 19 1.78 10.93 0.49
C TYR A 19 2.78 11.47 1.50
N VAL A 20 3.80 12.11 0.96
CA VAL A 20 4.87 12.75 1.73
C VAL A 20 5.01 14.20 1.30
N ASN A 21 5.18 15.08 2.27
CA ASN A 21 5.38 16.49 2.03
C ASN A 21 6.86 16.75 1.70
N ASN A 22 7.12 17.23 0.49
CA ASN A 22 8.44 17.63 0.02
C ASN A 22 8.46 19.14 -0.20
N LEU A 23 8.81 19.91 0.83
CA LEU A 23 9.02 21.37 0.92
C LEU A 23 7.89 22.28 0.37
N THR A 24 7.46 22.07 -0.87
CA THR A 24 6.50 22.86 -1.62
C THR A 24 5.33 22.05 -2.17
N SER A 25 5.35 20.72 -2.06
CA SER A 25 4.31 19.86 -2.64
C SER A 25 4.09 18.56 -1.88
N LEU A 26 2.87 18.05 -1.97
CA LEU A 26 2.49 16.74 -1.46
C LEU A 26 2.58 15.73 -2.60
N SER A 27 3.50 14.76 -2.49
CA SER A 27 3.76 13.77 -3.54
C SER A 27 3.35 12.37 -3.11
N TYR A 28 2.72 11.61 -4.01
CA TYR A 28 2.44 10.19 -3.78
C TYR A 28 3.76 9.43 -3.65
N GLN A 29 3.93 8.73 -2.53
CA GLN A 29 5.14 7.99 -2.19
C GLN A 29 4.91 6.49 -2.41
N CYS A 30 3.89 5.93 -1.76
CA CYS A 30 3.65 4.48 -1.71
C CYS A 30 2.18 4.12 -1.51
N GLY A 31 1.87 2.84 -1.71
CA GLY A 31 0.63 2.23 -1.23
C GLY A 31 0.77 1.71 0.20
N GLY A 32 -0.37 1.45 0.83
CA GLY A 32 -0.45 0.76 2.12
C GLY A 32 -1.79 0.05 2.29
N THR A 33 -1.92 -0.66 3.40
CA THR A 33 -3.10 -1.45 3.76
C THR A 33 -3.60 -1.05 5.13
N LEU A 34 -4.83 -0.54 5.21
CA LEU A 34 -5.53 -0.32 6.47
C LEU A 34 -5.87 -1.67 7.11
N ILE A 35 -5.46 -1.88 8.37
CA ILE A 35 -5.75 -3.12 9.12
C ILE A 35 -6.58 -2.89 10.38
N SER A 36 -6.80 -1.64 10.77
CA SER A 36 -7.72 -1.25 11.85
C SER A 36 -8.26 0.17 11.63
N SER A 37 -9.00 0.74 12.59
CA SER A 37 -9.42 2.16 12.52
C SER A 37 -8.25 3.14 12.60
N LYS A 38 -7.06 2.68 13.01
CA LYS A 38 -5.92 3.57 13.31
C LYS A 38 -4.59 3.10 12.71
N ILE A 39 -4.52 1.88 12.19
CA ILE A 39 -3.24 1.26 11.80
C ILE A 39 -3.23 0.95 10.29
N VAL A 40 -2.15 1.37 9.64
CA VAL A 40 -1.85 1.08 8.23
C VAL A 40 -0.48 0.40 8.15
N ILE A 41 -0.40 -0.69 7.38
CA ILE A 41 0.86 -1.36 7.06
C ILE A 41 1.36 -0.87 5.69
N SER A 42 2.66 -0.64 5.58
CA SER A 42 3.36 -0.36 4.31
C SER A 42 4.78 -0.93 4.38
N SER A 43 5.64 -0.58 3.42
CA SER A 43 7.05 -1.00 3.42
C SER A 43 7.95 0.03 4.11
N ALA A 44 9.03 -0.43 4.71
CA ALA A 44 9.98 0.42 5.43
C ALA A 44 10.72 1.37 4.48
N HIS A 45 11.06 0.92 3.28
CA HIS A 45 11.77 1.73 2.28
C HIS A 45 10.97 2.97 1.83
N CYS A 46 9.65 2.98 2.05
CA CYS A 46 8.83 4.17 1.78
C CYS A 46 9.16 5.33 2.72
N PHE A 47 9.66 5.02 3.91
CA PHE A 47 9.92 5.98 4.99
C PHE A 47 11.39 6.21 5.26
N HIS A 48 12.23 5.20 5.02
CA HIS A 48 13.66 5.28 5.26
C HIS A 48 14.42 4.52 4.18
N MET A 49 15.21 5.23 3.36
CA MET A 49 16.08 4.63 2.36
C MET A 49 17.34 5.48 2.20
N TYR A 50 18.52 4.89 2.44
CA TYR A 50 19.80 5.59 2.48
C TYR A 50 19.76 6.86 3.37
N LYS A 51 19.92 8.04 2.77
CA LYS A 51 19.94 9.34 3.49
C LYS A 51 18.55 9.96 3.66
N LYS A 52 17.51 9.32 3.12
CA LYS A 52 16.17 9.85 3.10
C LYS A 52 15.36 9.19 4.20
N GLN A 53 14.92 9.99 5.17
CA GLN A 53 14.06 9.53 6.25
C GLN A 53 12.93 10.55 6.46
N TYR A 54 11.69 10.08 6.42
CA TYR A 54 10.51 10.89 6.69
C TYR A 54 10.07 10.75 8.15
N THR A 55 9.58 11.85 8.72
CA THR A 55 8.93 11.89 10.03
C THR A 55 7.41 11.82 9.90
N ALA A 56 6.71 11.50 10.99
CA ALA A 56 5.25 11.42 10.99
C ALA A 56 4.56 12.71 10.47
N ASN A 57 5.10 13.89 10.80
CA ASN A 57 4.54 15.18 10.37
C ASN A 57 4.67 15.42 8.85
N GLU A 58 5.53 14.67 8.17
CA GLU A 58 5.71 14.75 6.72
C GLU A 58 4.80 13.76 5.98
N VAL A 59 4.12 12.85 6.69
CA VAL A 59 3.31 11.78 6.11
C VAL A 59 1.82 12.06 6.23
N LEU A 60 1.10 11.92 5.12
CA LEU A 60 -0.36 11.98 5.07
C LEU A 60 -0.91 10.74 4.36
N VAL A 61 -1.83 10.05 5.02
CA VAL A 61 -2.46 8.84 4.47
C VAL A 61 -3.84 9.19 3.93
N PHE A 62 -4.11 8.84 2.67
CA PHE A 62 -5.45 8.94 2.10
C PHE A 62 -6.10 7.57 2.00
N LEU A 63 -7.33 7.49 2.50
CA LEU A 63 -8.19 6.30 2.44
C LEU A 63 -9.42 6.58 1.59
N GLY A 64 -10.01 5.52 1.03
CA GLY A 64 -11.24 5.62 0.23
C GLY A 64 -11.07 6.34 -1.11
N ARG A 65 -9.82 6.57 -1.53
CA ARG A 65 -9.47 7.21 -2.79
C ARG A 65 -9.42 6.20 -3.91
N HIS A 66 -9.93 6.57 -5.09
CA HIS A 66 -9.83 5.80 -6.32
C HIS A 66 -8.90 6.49 -7.32
N ASN A 67 -9.02 7.81 -7.47
CA ASN A 67 -8.24 8.60 -8.42
C ASN A 67 -7.27 9.54 -7.70
N LEU A 68 -5.95 9.36 -7.91
CA LEU A 68 -4.93 10.17 -7.22
C LEU A 68 -4.93 11.67 -7.59
N LYS A 69 -5.57 12.05 -8.70
CA LYS A 69 -5.70 13.45 -9.16
C LYS A 69 -6.92 14.15 -8.57
N ASN A 70 -7.91 13.42 -8.04
CA ASN A 70 -9.12 14.00 -7.48
C ASN A 70 -8.98 14.23 -5.96
N TRP A 71 -8.59 15.45 -5.59
CA TRP A 71 -8.41 15.83 -4.18
C TRP A 71 -9.71 15.94 -3.39
N ASN A 72 -10.85 16.14 -4.06
CA ASN A 72 -12.18 16.28 -3.47
C ASN A 72 -13.06 15.05 -3.74
N GLU A 73 -12.45 13.87 -3.81
CA GLU A 73 -13.18 12.63 -4.07
C GLU A 73 -14.09 12.27 -2.88
N ASP A 74 -15.41 12.18 -3.13
CA ASP A 74 -16.42 11.90 -2.10
C ASP A 74 -16.10 10.62 -1.31
N GLY A 75 -16.01 10.72 0.01
CA GLY A 75 -15.69 9.58 0.87
C GLY A 75 -14.19 9.30 1.01
N SER A 76 -13.32 10.05 0.33
CA SER A 76 -11.89 10.07 0.63
C SER A 76 -11.62 10.80 1.95
N VAL A 77 -10.75 10.23 2.78
CA VAL A 77 -10.33 10.82 4.05
C VAL A 77 -8.82 11.05 4.04
N ALA A 78 -8.41 12.28 4.35
CA ALA A 78 -7.03 12.62 4.66
C ALA A 78 -6.77 12.35 6.16
N ALA A 79 -5.96 11.35 6.46
CA ALA A 79 -5.63 10.93 7.81
C ALA A 79 -4.16 11.30 8.13
N PRO A 80 -3.93 12.29 9.01
CA PRO A 80 -2.58 12.63 9.46
C PRO A 80 -1.92 11.45 10.18
N CYS A 81 -0.62 11.31 10.00
CA CYS A 81 0.20 10.34 10.73
C CYS A 81 0.54 10.86 12.14
N ASP A 82 0.52 9.97 13.12
CA ASP A 82 0.97 10.19 14.50
C ASP A 82 2.38 9.64 14.69
N ASP A 83 2.61 8.40 14.23
CA ASP A 83 3.87 7.70 14.39
C ASP A 83 4.15 6.68 13.28
N ILE A 84 5.41 6.34 13.08
CA ILE A 84 5.90 5.38 12.07
C ILE A 84 6.90 4.44 12.75
N PHE A 85 6.52 3.17 12.83
CA PHE A 85 7.38 2.10 13.34
C PHE A 85 7.98 1.32 12.18
N ILE A 86 9.28 1.48 11.96
CA ILE A 86 10.05 0.66 11.02
C ILE A 86 10.48 -0.62 11.73
N HIS A 87 10.41 -1.76 11.05
CA HIS A 87 10.88 -3.03 11.62
C HIS A 87 12.35 -2.90 12.07
N PRO A 88 12.72 -3.35 13.29
CA PRO A 88 14.06 -3.17 13.82
C PRO A 88 15.16 -3.84 12.98
N ASP A 89 14.82 -4.91 12.27
CA ASP A 89 15.75 -5.66 11.41
C ASP A 89 15.88 -5.09 9.99
N TYR A 90 15.12 -4.03 9.65
CA TYR A 90 15.24 -3.38 8.34
C TYR A 90 16.55 -2.60 8.24
N ASP A 91 17.38 -2.91 7.25
CA ASP A 91 18.61 -2.16 6.95
C ASP A 91 18.41 -1.22 5.76
N SER A 92 18.33 0.08 6.05
CA SER A 92 18.13 1.13 5.03
C SER A 92 19.34 1.39 4.12
N ASN A 93 20.51 0.82 4.42
CA ASN A 93 21.75 0.99 3.65
C ASN A 93 22.03 -0.19 2.71
N LEU A 94 21.41 -1.34 2.95
CA LEU A 94 21.58 -2.51 2.11
C LEU A 94 20.57 -2.50 0.95
N LYS A 95 20.94 -3.15 -0.16
CA LYS A 95 20.00 -3.45 -1.25
C LYS A 95 19.07 -4.63 -0.94
N SER A 96 19.07 -5.10 0.30
CA SER A 96 18.19 -6.18 0.76
C SER A 96 16.82 -5.59 1.08
N TYR A 97 15.75 -6.28 0.68
CA TYR A 97 14.37 -5.96 1.09
C TYR A 97 13.90 -6.85 2.24
N ASP A 98 14.85 -7.41 3.00
CA ASP A 98 14.53 -8.17 4.20
C ASP A 98 13.95 -7.24 5.28
N ALA A 99 12.98 -7.74 6.03
CA ALA A 99 12.21 -6.98 7.02
C ALA A 99 11.66 -5.63 6.52
N ASP A 100 11.38 -5.51 5.21
CA ASP A 100 10.88 -4.27 4.59
C ASP A 100 9.40 -4.00 4.91
N ILE A 101 9.12 -3.75 6.19
CA ILE A 101 7.78 -3.49 6.73
C ILE A 101 7.80 -2.30 7.69
N ALA A 102 6.78 -1.45 7.58
CA ALA A 102 6.52 -0.35 8.48
C ALA A 102 5.05 -0.33 8.90
N VAL A 103 4.82 0.08 10.15
CA VAL A 103 3.50 0.28 10.74
C VAL A 103 3.30 1.78 10.96
N ILE A 104 2.24 2.32 10.37
CA ILE A 104 1.84 3.72 10.49
C ILE A 104 0.68 3.79 11.47
N VAL A 105 0.81 4.64 12.48
CA VAL A 105 -0.27 4.97 13.41
C VAL A 105 -0.90 6.29 12.97
N LEU A 106 -2.19 6.28 12.68
CA LEU A 106 -2.95 7.47 12.32
C LEU A 106 -3.23 8.31 13.57
N LYS A 107 -3.27 9.64 13.42
CA LYS A 107 -3.54 10.57 14.52
C LYS A 107 -4.92 10.39 15.15
N ASN A 108 -5.92 10.11 14.32
CA ASN A 108 -7.30 9.89 14.75
C ASN A 108 -7.83 8.59 14.15
N ASP A 109 -8.79 7.97 14.83
CA ASP A 109 -9.54 6.84 14.28
C ASP A 109 -10.33 7.28 13.04
N VAL A 110 -10.27 6.45 11.99
CA VAL A 110 -11.07 6.63 10.78
C VAL A 110 -12.40 5.93 10.93
N ARG A 111 -13.46 6.56 10.42
CA ARG A 111 -14.80 5.97 10.40
C ARG A 111 -14.94 5.07 9.18
N PHE A 112 -15.32 3.82 9.41
CA PHE A 112 -15.56 2.87 8.31
C PHE A 112 -16.82 3.24 7.53
N ASN A 113 -16.77 3.03 6.23
CA ASN A 113 -17.88 3.25 5.31
C ASN A 113 -17.80 2.26 4.13
N MET A 114 -18.45 2.55 3.01
CA MET A 114 -18.39 1.70 1.80
C MET A 114 -17.04 1.74 1.06
N PHE A 115 -16.22 2.75 1.31
CA PHE A 115 -14.92 3.00 0.67
C PHE A 115 -13.73 2.77 1.60
N ILE A 116 -13.95 2.75 2.92
CA ILE A 116 -12.91 2.64 3.95
C ILE A 116 -13.27 1.50 4.90
N ARG A 117 -12.50 0.41 4.85
CA ARG A 117 -12.63 -0.77 5.74
C ARG A 117 -11.28 -1.46 5.87
N PRO A 118 -10.97 -2.09 7.02
CA PRO A 118 -9.70 -2.76 7.20
C PRO A 118 -9.65 -4.09 6.43
N ALA A 119 -8.45 -4.50 6.02
CA ALA A 119 -8.15 -5.85 5.58
C ALA A 119 -8.03 -6.79 6.77
N CYS A 120 -8.30 -8.08 6.55
CA CYS A 120 -8.03 -9.11 7.55
C CYS A 120 -6.53 -9.36 7.67
N MET A 121 -6.02 -9.46 8.90
CA MET A 121 -4.69 -9.97 9.18
C MET A 121 -4.69 -11.50 9.13
N TRP A 122 -3.60 -12.08 8.62
CA TRP A 122 -3.41 -13.52 8.66
C TRP A 122 -3.31 -14.01 10.10
N SER A 123 -4.13 -14.98 10.47
CA SER A 123 -4.15 -15.62 11.80
C SER A 123 -3.94 -17.14 11.74
N GLY A 124 -3.64 -17.66 10.56
CA GLY A 124 -3.46 -19.09 10.33
C GLY A 124 -2.01 -19.55 10.53
N SER A 125 -1.73 -20.74 10.00
CA SER A 125 -0.39 -21.37 10.05
C SER A 125 0.68 -20.48 9.41
N THR A 126 1.92 -20.62 9.86
CA THR A 126 3.09 -20.02 9.20
C THR A 126 3.60 -20.84 8.02
N SER A 127 3.09 -22.07 7.82
CA SER A 127 3.46 -22.89 6.65
C SER A 127 2.93 -22.26 5.37
N LEU A 128 3.77 -22.05 4.36
CA LEU A 128 3.34 -21.47 3.08
C LEU A 128 2.50 -22.43 2.21
N ASP A 129 2.36 -23.70 2.61
CA ASP A 129 1.68 -24.73 1.79
C ASP A 129 0.25 -24.36 1.39
N PHE A 130 -0.42 -23.49 2.14
CA PHE A 130 -1.79 -23.05 1.85
C PHE A 130 -1.89 -21.94 0.79
N ILE A 131 -0.78 -21.31 0.39
CA ILE A 131 -0.76 -20.29 -0.68
C ILE A 131 -0.03 -20.74 -1.94
N VAL A 132 0.77 -21.81 -1.88
CA VAL A 132 1.50 -22.29 -3.05
C VAL A 132 0.53 -22.74 -4.14
N GLY A 133 0.65 -22.16 -5.34
CA GLY A 133 -0.23 -22.44 -6.48
C GLY A 133 -1.56 -21.70 -6.45
N GLU A 134 -1.86 -20.95 -5.38
CA GLU A 134 -3.03 -20.09 -5.30
C GLU A 134 -2.82 -18.76 -6.05
N ARG A 135 -3.93 -18.09 -6.37
CA ARG A 135 -3.90 -16.80 -7.07
C ARG A 135 -3.98 -15.63 -6.11
N GLY A 136 -3.00 -14.74 -6.17
CA GLY A 136 -3.01 -13.45 -5.49
C GLY A 136 -3.47 -12.31 -6.41
N LYS A 137 -3.92 -11.19 -5.84
CA LYS A 137 -4.17 -9.94 -6.55
C LYS A 137 -3.28 -8.84 -5.96
N ILE A 138 -2.53 -8.16 -6.81
CA ILE A 138 -1.83 -6.92 -6.48
C ILE A 138 -2.72 -5.76 -6.90
N ILE A 139 -2.92 -4.77 -6.05
CA ILE A 139 -3.75 -3.59 -6.34
C ILE A 139 -2.94 -2.33 -6.01
N GLY A 140 -3.00 -1.33 -6.87
CA GLY A 140 -2.34 -0.04 -6.63
C GLY A 140 -2.36 0.89 -7.83
N TRP A 141 -1.79 2.08 -7.65
CA TRP A 141 -1.81 3.16 -8.65
C TRP A 141 -0.57 3.21 -9.55
N GLY A 142 0.30 2.18 -9.52
CA GLY A 142 1.51 2.10 -10.35
C GLY A 142 2.51 3.24 -10.13
N HIS A 143 3.67 2.96 -9.55
CA HIS A 143 4.75 3.97 -9.52
C HIS A 143 5.52 3.94 -10.84
N LYS A 144 5.85 5.11 -11.41
CA LYS A 144 6.69 5.20 -12.61
C LYS A 144 8.10 4.70 -12.28
N THR A 145 8.40 3.44 -12.58
CA THR A 145 9.76 2.96 -12.73
C THR A 145 9.97 2.61 -14.21
N ASN A 146 11.13 2.99 -14.76
CA ASN A 146 11.50 2.88 -16.18
C ASN A 146 11.54 1.44 -16.77
N GLN A 147 10.84 0.47 -16.16
CA GLN A 147 10.84 -0.93 -16.60
C GLN A 147 9.45 -1.52 -16.85
N PHE A 148 8.36 -0.83 -16.47
CA PHE A 148 7.00 -1.22 -16.88
C PHE A 148 6.18 0.04 -17.13
N GLN A 149 5.94 0.37 -18.41
CA GLN A 149 4.93 1.35 -18.80
C GLN A 149 3.53 0.73 -18.59
N LEU A 150 3.06 0.74 -17.35
CA LEU A 150 1.62 0.86 -17.13
C LEU A 150 1.24 2.25 -17.67
N ARG A 151 0.13 2.32 -18.43
CA ARG A 151 -0.35 3.54 -19.13
C ARG A 151 -0.34 4.75 -18.19
N ASP A 152 -0.24 5.96 -18.76
CA ASP A 152 -0.15 7.28 -18.09
C ASP A 152 -1.37 7.70 -17.22
N ASP A 153 -2.05 6.73 -16.64
CA ASP A 153 -3.32 6.87 -15.96
C ASP A 153 -3.09 6.74 -14.45
N CYS A 154 -3.53 7.74 -13.69
CA CYS A 154 -3.47 7.72 -12.21
C CYS A 154 -4.60 6.89 -11.59
N ASP A 155 -5.09 5.93 -12.35
CA ASP A 155 -6.23 5.11 -12.04
C ASP A 155 -5.76 3.85 -11.31
N LEU A 156 -6.69 3.23 -10.59
CA LEU A 156 -6.40 2.02 -9.87
C LEU A 156 -6.28 0.85 -10.85
N TYR A 157 -5.27 -0.01 -10.67
CA TYR A 157 -5.10 -1.24 -11.44
C TYR A 157 -4.88 -2.44 -10.52
N TYR A 158 -5.14 -3.65 -11.04
CA TYR A 158 -4.72 -4.88 -10.38
C TYR A 158 -4.07 -5.87 -11.34
N VAL A 159 -3.18 -6.71 -10.80
CA VAL A 159 -2.53 -7.83 -11.50
C VAL A 159 -2.76 -9.11 -10.71
N CYS A 160 -3.16 -10.18 -11.39
CA CYS A 160 -3.23 -11.51 -10.79
C CYS A 160 -1.86 -12.19 -10.84
N LEU A 161 -1.36 -12.65 -9.69
CA LEU A 161 -0.14 -13.45 -9.61
C LEU A 161 -0.47 -14.91 -9.32
N THR A 162 0.33 -15.80 -9.90
CA THR A 162 0.40 -17.23 -9.54
C THR A 162 1.83 -17.53 -9.10
N GLU A 163 2.00 -18.14 -7.93
CA GLU A 163 3.28 -18.74 -7.58
C GLU A 163 3.41 -20.06 -8.36
N GLU A 164 4.31 -20.12 -9.35
CA GLU A 164 4.59 -21.37 -10.04
C GLU A 164 5.34 -22.30 -9.09
N GLY A 165 4.65 -23.31 -8.57
CA GLY A 165 5.29 -24.38 -7.81
C GLY A 165 6.37 -25.02 -8.68
N HIS A 166 7.62 -24.94 -8.25
CA HIS A 166 8.74 -25.60 -8.91
C HIS A 166 8.42 -27.11 -9.02
N GLY A 167 8.00 -27.53 -10.22
CA GLY A 167 7.72 -28.92 -10.52
C GLY A 167 8.96 -29.74 -10.23
N LYS A 168 8.88 -30.62 -9.22
CA LYS A 168 9.83 -31.72 -9.08
C LYS A 168 9.75 -32.52 -10.38
N GLY A 169 10.83 -32.47 -11.16
CA GLY A 169 11.01 -33.35 -12.31
C GLY A 169 10.78 -34.79 -11.88
N ARG A 170 9.70 -35.39 -12.39
CA ARG A 170 9.57 -36.84 -12.41
C ARG A 170 10.39 -37.34 -13.60
N LYS A 171 11.28 -38.29 -13.29
CA LYS A 171 12.08 -39.07 -14.23
C LYS A 171 11.24 -39.66 -15.35
#